data_AF-A0AAJ0BJ55-F1
#
_entry.id   AF-A0AAJ0BJ55-F1
#
_cell.length_a   1.000
_cell.length_b   1.000
_cell.length_c   1.000
_cell.angle_alpha   90.00
_cell.angle_beta   90.00
_cell.angle_gamma   90.00
#
_symmetry.space_group_name_H-M   'P 1'
#
loop_
_entity.id
_entity.type
_entity.pdbx_description
1 polymer ?
#
loop_
_entity_poly.entity_id
_entity_poly.type
_entity_poly.pdbx_seq_one_letter_code
_entity_poly.pdbx_strand_id
1 'polypeptide(L)'
;MEASKKQRRRKIRKRLERDIPKPDTREGELWIKNRQESPLLRLPGEIRNQIYSLVLSVGHINVRFKKWEYYQRSRNGKEFYTPVNPGGFYCRVLDERQDPWFALGEPSNIQRGMTLLSGVCRQLYQETAVLPFALNIWSFESHAVMERLVIKEDRFSKAQCRAVRAMYAETLLPVALDKAFLNIETLMLSGRTRLIRKPPEDTGEKDGAATCPHAPRFGLASWEVRSPWWPEQK
;
A
#
# COMPACT_ATOMS: atom_id res chain seq x y z
N MET A 1 22.51 8.23 11.53
CA MET A 1 21.86 9.17 10.56
C MET A 1 20.48 8.72 10.09
N GLU A 2 20.24 7.43 9.83
CA GLU A 2 18.99 6.93 9.22
C GLU A 2 17.76 7.00 10.16
N ALA A 3 17.95 6.75 11.46
CA ALA A 3 16.91 6.89 12.48
C ALA A 3 16.33 8.32 12.57
N SER A 4 17.18 9.35 12.42
CA SER A 4 16.76 10.77 12.41
C SER A 4 15.93 11.11 11.16
N LYS A 5 16.32 10.60 9.98
CA LYS A 5 15.54 10.75 8.74
C LYS A 5 14.16 10.09 8.85
N LYS A 6 14.09 8.90 9.45
CA LYS A 6 12.83 8.18 9.71
C LYS A 6 11.90 8.96 10.64
N GLN A 7 12.43 9.50 11.74
CA GLN A 7 11.64 10.31 12.68
C GLN A 7 11.12 11.60 12.02
N ARG A 8 11.94 12.27 11.21
CA ARG A 8 11.53 13.46 10.44
C ARG A 8 10.39 13.15 9.47
N ARG A 9 10.49 12.07 8.70
CA ARG A 9 9.43 11.63 7.77
C ARG A 9 8.11 11.35 8.49
N ARG A 10 8.16 10.65 9.63
CA ARG A 10 6.99 10.39 10.47
C ARG A 10 6.33 11.68 10.98
N LYS A 11 7.13 12.66 11.43
CA LYS A 11 6.62 13.97 11.87
C LYS A 11 5.95 14.72 10.73
N ILE A 12 6.57 14.75 9.55
CA ILE A 12 6.01 15.39 8.36
C ILE A 12 4.67 14.73 7.98
N ARG A 13 4.62 13.39 7.90
CA ARG A 13 3.39 12.66 7.58
C ARG A 13 2.26 12.98 8.55
N LYS A 14 2.53 12.92 9.87
CA LYS A 14 1.54 13.24 10.90
C LYS A 14 1.00 14.67 10.76
N ARG A 15 1.85 15.64 10.39
CA ARG A 15 1.43 17.04 10.18
C ARG A 15 0.54 17.18 8.94
N LEU A 16 0.86 16.48 7.86
CA LEU A 16 0.05 16.47 6.63
C LEU A 16 -1.33 15.82 6.84
N GLU A 17 -1.39 14.76 7.64
CA GLU A 17 -2.63 14.01 7.92
C GLU A 17 -3.59 14.75 8.87
N ARG A 18 -3.09 15.59 9.77
CA ARG A 18 -3.91 16.15 10.87
C ARG A 18 -4.30 17.61 10.67
N ASP A 19 -3.43 18.42 10.07
CA ASP A 19 -3.56 19.85 10.21
C ASP A 19 -3.98 20.48 8.88
N ILE A 20 -5.18 21.07 8.86
CA ILE A 20 -5.49 22.13 7.90
C ILE A 20 -4.56 23.31 8.27
N PRO A 21 -3.80 23.86 7.30
CA PRO A 21 -2.89 24.95 7.60
C PRO A 21 -3.68 26.17 8.09
N LYS A 22 -3.17 26.82 9.14
CA LYS A 22 -3.79 28.03 9.70
C LYS A 22 -3.75 29.16 8.66
N PRO A 23 -4.80 29.97 8.54
CA PRO A 23 -4.89 31.01 7.51
C PRO A 23 -3.74 32.03 7.60
N ASP A 24 -3.33 32.40 8.81
CA ASP A 24 -2.28 33.40 9.06
C ASP A 24 -0.84 32.88 8.85
N THR A 25 -0.70 31.71 8.23
CA THR A 25 0.62 31.13 7.94
C THR A 25 0.85 31.11 6.43
N ARG A 26 2.11 31.18 6.02
CA ARG A 26 2.50 30.99 4.61
C ARG A 26 1.91 29.72 3.98
N GLU A 27 1.77 28.64 4.76
CA GLU A 27 1.14 27.40 4.30
C GLU A 27 -0.37 27.58 4.05
N GLY A 28 -1.05 28.41 4.85
CA GLY A 28 -2.47 28.75 4.70
C GLY A 28 -2.71 29.66 3.49
N GLU A 29 -1.86 30.65 3.27
CA GLU A 29 -1.89 31.49 2.07
C GLU A 29 -1.73 30.64 0.80
N LEU A 30 -0.73 29.74 0.77
CA LEU A 30 -0.53 28.81 -0.34
C LEU A 30 -1.72 27.86 -0.52
N TRP A 31 -2.34 27.43 0.58
CA TRP A 31 -3.55 26.60 0.53
C TRP A 31 -4.71 27.32 -0.14
N ILE A 32 -4.98 28.56 0.27
CA ILE A 32 -6.05 29.40 -0.32
C ILE A 32 -5.75 29.68 -1.79
N LYS A 33 -4.52 30.08 -2.11
CA LYS A 33 -4.07 30.33 -3.48
C LYS A 33 -4.25 29.11 -4.38
N ASN A 34 -3.82 27.93 -3.92
CA ASN A 34 -4.00 26.68 -4.67
C ASN A 34 -5.47 26.39 -4.97
N ARG A 35 -6.36 26.62 -4.00
CA ARG A 35 -7.81 26.41 -4.18
C ARG A 35 -8.42 27.38 -5.20
N GLN A 36 -7.91 28.61 -5.27
CA GLN A 36 -8.42 29.64 -6.18
C GLN A 36 -7.84 29.52 -7.60
N GLU A 37 -6.55 29.22 -7.72
CA GLU A 37 -5.85 29.22 -9.01
C GLU A 37 -5.89 27.86 -9.71
N SER A 38 -5.92 26.75 -8.96
CA SER A 38 -5.90 25.42 -9.57
C SER A 38 -7.23 25.11 -10.25
N PRO A 39 -7.24 24.81 -11.56
CA PRO A 39 -8.44 24.36 -12.26
C PRO A 39 -9.05 23.11 -11.61
N LEU A 40 -8.20 22.18 -11.16
CA LEU A 40 -8.62 20.93 -10.52
C LEU A 40 -9.28 21.18 -9.16
N LEU A 41 -8.69 22.02 -8.30
CA LEU A 41 -9.19 22.25 -6.94
C LEU A 41 -10.42 23.16 -6.88
N ARG A 42 -10.74 23.85 -7.99
CA ARG A 42 -12.00 24.61 -8.16
C ARG A 42 -13.19 23.73 -8.51
N LEU A 43 -12.97 22.53 -9.06
CA LEU A 43 -14.06 21.62 -9.42
C LEU A 43 -14.79 21.14 -8.16
N PRO A 44 -16.09 20.79 -8.25
CA PRO A 44 -16.79 20.08 -7.18
C PRO A 44 -16.08 18.78 -6.78
N GLY A 45 -16.22 18.39 -5.52
CA GLY A 45 -15.51 17.22 -4.97
C GLY A 45 -15.83 15.92 -5.69
N GLU A 46 -17.05 15.79 -6.20
CA GLU A 46 -17.54 14.66 -6.98
C GLU A 46 -16.72 14.48 -8.26
N ILE A 47 -16.53 15.57 -9.00
CA ILE A 47 -15.74 15.57 -10.24
C ILE A 47 -14.28 15.31 -9.94
N ARG A 48 -13.74 15.88 -8.85
CA ARG A 48 -12.36 15.58 -8.41
C ARG A 48 -12.20 14.09 -8.09
N ASN A 49 -13.14 13.48 -7.37
CA ASN A 49 -13.11 12.07 -7.04
C ASN A 49 -13.16 11.17 -8.28
N GLN A 50 -13.96 11.53 -9.30
CA GLN A 50 -13.96 10.82 -10.58
C GLN A 50 -12.61 10.93 -11.30
N ILE A 51 -12.03 12.13 -11.35
CA ILE A 51 -10.68 12.33 -11.91
C ILE A 51 -9.65 11.50 -11.14
N TYR A 52 -9.70 11.51 -9.82
CA TYR A 52 -8.79 10.74 -8.99
C TYR A 52 -8.94 9.24 -9.20
N SER A 53 -10.16 8.72 -9.34
CA SER A 53 -10.35 7.29 -9.58
C SER A 53 -9.72 6.87 -10.91
N LEU A 54 -9.91 7.67 -11.96
CA LEU A 54 -9.34 7.40 -13.28
C LEU A 54 -7.80 7.45 -13.28
N VAL A 55 -7.22 8.43 -12.57
CA VAL A 55 -5.75 8.62 -12.56
C VAL A 55 -5.05 7.63 -11.62
N LEU A 56 -5.69 7.25 -10.51
CA LEU A 56 -5.06 6.44 -9.46
C LEU A 56 -5.41 4.96 -9.53
N SER A 57 -6.38 4.56 -10.35
CA SER A 57 -6.71 3.16 -10.62
C SER A 57 -5.82 2.61 -11.74
N VAL A 58 -4.63 2.16 -11.37
CA VAL A 58 -3.61 1.61 -12.27
C VAL A 58 -3.64 0.07 -12.34
N GLY A 59 -4.62 -0.57 -11.70
CA GLY A 59 -4.81 -2.02 -11.71
C GLY A 59 -4.03 -2.71 -10.60
N HIS A 60 -2.75 -3.00 -10.83
CA HIS A 60 -1.94 -3.83 -9.92
C HIS A 60 -0.58 -3.20 -9.63
N ILE A 61 -0.27 -3.02 -8.34
CA ILE A 61 0.98 -2.42 -7.86
C ILE A 61 1.83 -3.49 -7.17
N ASN A 62 3.01 -3.75 -7.72
CA ASN A 62 4.02 -4.63 -7.14
C ASN A 62 5.12 -3.81 -6.45
N VAL A 63 5.30 -4.02 -5.15
CA VAL A 63 6.35 -3.37 -4.36
C VAL A 63 7.56 -4.29 -4.24
N ARG A 64 8.72 -3.73 -4.60
CA ARG A 64 10.01 -4.43 -4.55
C ARG A 64 11.00 -3.68 -3.68
N PHE A 65 12.07 -4.36 -3.29
CA PHE A 65 13.15 -3.74 -2.53
C PHE A 65 14.52 -4.10 -3.11
N LYS A 66 15.26 -3.10 -3.57
CA LYS A 66 16.65 -3.27 -4.00
C LYS A 66 17.60 -2.84 -2.88
N LYS A 67 18.54 -3.71 -2.50
CA LYS A 67 19.61 -3.36 -1.55
C LYS A 67 20.54 -2.31 -2.18
N TRP A 68 21.16 -1.49 -1.33
CA TRP A 68 22.21 -0.57 -1.79
C TRP A 68 23.40 -1.38 -2.27
N GLU A 69 23.83 -1.10 -3.51
CA GLU A 69 25.03 -1.69 -4.09
C GLU A 69 26.15 -0.66 -4.01
N TYR A 70 27.24 -1.03 -3.37
CA TYR A 70 28.46 -0.24 -3.28
C TYR A 70 29.55 -0.96 -4.07
N TYR A 71 30.36 -0.22 -4.81
CA TYR A 71 31.62 -0.74 -5.29
C TYR A 71 32.76 -0.18 -4.43
N GLN A 72 33.69 -1.07 -4.09
CA GLN A 72 34.88 -0.73 -3.34
C GLN A 72 35.94 -0.22 -4.33
N ARG A 73 36.53 0.93 -4.01
CA ARG A 73 37.68 1.46 -4.74
C ARG A 73 38.81 1.73 -3.75
N SER A 74 40.03 1.33 -4.10
CA SER A 74 41.22 1.70 -3.33
C SER A 74 41.91 2.87 -4.03
N ARG A 75 42.26 3.91 -3.26
CA ARG A 75 43.12 5.01 -3.74
C ARG A 75 44.11 5.35 -2.62
N ASN A 76 45.40 5.27 -2.92
CA ASN A 76 46.49 5.50 -1.97
C ASN A 76 46.36 4.67 -0.67
N GLY A 77 46.04 3.37 -0.80
CA GLY A 77 45.86 2.47 0.35
C GLY A 77 44.62 2.72 1.22
N LYS A 78 43.80 3.74 0.90
CA LYS A 78 42.49 3.97 1.54
C LYS A 78 41.37 3.37 0.71
N GLU A 79 40.51 2.61 1.37
CA GLU A 79 39.30 2.05 0.79
C GLU A 79 38.16 3.06 0.85
N PHE A 80 37.46 3.22 -0.27
CA PHE A 80 36.26 4.05 -0.37
C PHE A 80 35.11 3.22 -0.92
N TYR A 81 33.94 3.39 -0.33
CA TYR A 81 32.69 2.81 -0.83
C TYR A 81 31.90 3.89 -1.58
N THR A 82 31.64 3.67 -2.85
CA THR A 82 30.81 4.59 -3.65
C THR A 82 29.50 3.89 -4.02
N PRO A 83 28.33 4.51 -3.77
CA PRO A 83 27.06 3.91 -4.15
C PRO A 83 26.92 3.87 -5.68
N VAL A 84 26.76 2.67 -6.26
CA VAL A 84 26.52 2.48 -7.71
C VAL A 84 25.04 2.70 -8.00
N ASN A 85 24.19 2.01 -7.25
CA ASN A 85 22.75 2.00 -7.45
C ASN A 85 22.05 2.42 -6.17
N PRO A 86 21.21 3.47 -6.20
CA PRO A 86 20.44 3.86 -5.04
C PRO A 86 19.47 2.75 -4.67
N GLY A 87 19.68 2.15 -3.50
CA GLY A 87 18.78 1.15 -2.93
C GLY A 87 17.48 1.76 -2.41
N GLY A 88 16.49 0.92 -2.15
CA GLY A 88 15.22 1.32 -1.59
C GLY A 88 14.03 0.56 -2.16
N PHE A 89 12.83 1.01 -1.78
CA PHE A 89 11.59 0.50 -2.33
C PHE A 89 11.25 1.21 -3.63
N TYR A 90 10.77 0.43 -4.58
CA TYR A 90 10.22 0.92 -5.84
C TYR A 90 8.94 0.14 -6.15
N CYS A 91 8.13 0.72 -7.02
CA CYS A 91 6.85 0.14 -7.41
C CYS A 91 6.88 -0.13 -8.90
N ARG A 92 6.31 -1.26 -9.30
CA ARG A 92 6.03 -1.60 -10.69
C ARG A 92 4.51 -1.68 -10.84
N VAL A 93 3.99 -1.08 -11.89
CA VAL A 93 2.61 -1.31 -12.31
C VAL A 93 2.59 -2.55 -13.18
N LEU A 94 1.67 -3.46 -12.86
CA LEU A 94 1.41 -4.69 -13.58
C LEU A 94 0.00 -4.60 -14.17
N ASP A 95 -0.23 -5.36 -15.23
CA ASP A 95 -1.61 -5.58 -15.70
C ASP A 95 -2.39 -6.34 -14.62
N GLU A 96 -3.71 -6.10 -14.53
CA GLU A 96 -4.58 -6.73 -13.53
C GLU A 96 -4.51 -8.27 -13.56
N ARG A 97 -4.23 -8.85 -14.73
CA ARG A 97 -4.15 -10.31 -14.92
C ARG A 97 -2.74 -10.86 -14.84
N GLN A 98 -1.74 -10.00 -14.67
CA GLN A 98 -0.35 -10.41 -14.68
C GLN A 98 0.06 -10.97 -13.32
N ASP A 99 0.57 -12.21 -13.33
CA ASP A 99 1.12 -12.81 -12.13
C ASP A 99 2.38 -12.04 -11.68
N PRO A 100 2.43 -11.51 -10.43
CA PRO A 100 3.53 -10.68 -9.97
C PRO A 100 4.86 -11.44 -9.82
N TRP A 101 4.82 -12.77 -9.73
CA TRP A 101 6.00 -13.62 -9.64
C TRP A 101 6.49 -14.12 -11.00
N PHE A 102 5.65 -14.22 -12.03
CA PHE A 102 6.10 -14.57 -13.39
C PHE A 102 6.52 -13.36 -14.24
N ALA A 103 6.13 -12.14 -13.84
CA ALA A 103 6.54 -10.89 -14.49
C ALA A 103 8.04 -10.55 -14.39
N LEU A 104 8.88 -11.44 -13.82
CA LEU A 104 10.28 -11.19 -13.45
C LEU A 104 11.20 -10.84 -14.64
N GLY A 105 10.83 -11.15 -15.88
CA GLY A 105 11.70 -10.98 -17.06
C GLY A 105 11.53 -9.68 -17.86
N GLU A 106 10.39 -8.99 -17.74
CA GLU A 106 10.09 -7.82 -18.58
C GLU A 106 10.59 -6.54 -17.92
N PRO A 107 11.43 -5.72 -18.59
CA PRO A 107 11.85 -4.40 -18.12
C PRO A 107 10.68 -3.41 -18.22
N SER A 108 9.65 -3.57 -17.38
CA SER A 108 8.67 -2.52 -17.19
C SER A 108 9.38 -1.27 -16.68
N ASN A 109 8.98 -0.09 -17.15
CA ASN A 109 9.41 1.20 -16.61
C ASN A 109 9.39 1.19 -15.07
N ILE A 110 10.57 1.04 -14.46
CA ILE A 110 10.75 1.09 -13.01
C ILE A 110 10.48 2.53 -12.58
N GLN A 111 9.22 2.84 -12.27
CA GLN A 111 8.88 4.11 -11.67
C GLN A 111 9.35 4.06 -10.21
N ARG A 112 10.23 5.01 -9.83
CA ARG A 112 10.71 5.14 -8.46
C ARG A 112 9.57 5.63 -7.56
N GLY A 113 8.74 4.69 -7.13
CA GLY A 113 7.57 4.91 -6.29
C GLY A 113 6.33 5.29 -7.07
N MET A 114 5.16 5.02 -6.50
CA MET A 114 3.91 5.58 -6.99
C MET A 114 4.04 7.11 -6.98
N THR A 115 3.91 7.75 -8.13
CA THR A 115 3.73 9.21 -8.19
C THR A 115 2.34 9.52 -7.68
N LEU A 116 2.20 9.57 -6.36
CA LEU A 116 0.99 10.01 -5.73
C LEU A 116 0.89 11.52 -5.94
N LEU A 117 -0.25 12.01 -6.44
CA LEU A 117 -0.62 13.42 -6.44
C LEU A 117 -0.48 14.05 -5.03
N SER A 118 -0.43 13.20 -4.00
CA SER A 118 -0.09 13.52 -2.62
C SER A 118 1.26 14.22 -2.43
N GLY A 119 2.18 14.17 -3.40
CA GLY A 119 3.46 14.89 -3.34
C GLY A 119 3.39 16.37 -3.75
N VAL A 120 2.28 16.80 -4.38
CA VAL A 120 2.17 18.13 -5.02
C VAL A 120 1.79 19.21 -4.00
N CYS A 121 0.64 19.06 -3.33
CA CYS A 121 0.20 19.98 -2.30
C CYS A 121 -0.55 19.25 -1.19
N ARG A 122 -0.70 19.90 -0.02
CA ARG A 122 -1.34 19.28 1.14
C ARG A 122 -2.83 18.96 0.90
N GLN A 123 -3.55 19.79 0.14
CA GLN A 123 -4.96 19.53 -0.17
C GLN A 123 -5.12 18.22 -0.97
N LEU A 124 -4.33 18.05 -2.03
CA LEU A 124 -4.31 16.80 -2.79
C LEU A 124 -3.89 15.61 -1.95
N TYR A 125 -2.92 15.77 -1.04
CA TYR A 125 -2.57 14.71 -0.10
C TYR A 125 -3.79 14.26 0.73
N GLN A 126 -4.54 15.19 1.32
CA GLN A 126 -5.69 14.86 2.16
C GLN A 126 -6.80 14.14 1.37
N GLU A 127 -7.04 14.55 0.13
CA GLU A 127 -8.07 13.95 -0.71
C GLU A 127 -7.65 12.58 -1.29
N THR A 128 -6.36 12.39 -1.59
CA THR A 128 -5.90 11.23 -2.39
C THR A 128 -5.02 10.23 -1.67
N ALA A 129 -4.50 10.51 -0.46
CA ALA A 129 -3.47 9.68 0.19
C ALA A 129 -3.87 8.20 0.42
N VAL A 130 -5.17 7.91 0.42
CA VAL A 130 -5.74 6.59 0.67
C VAL A 130 -6.20 5.91 -0.63
N LEU A 131 -6.54 6.68 -1.67
CA LEU A 131 -7.14 6.16 -2.91
C LEU A 131 -6.27 5.11 -3.64
N PRO A 132 -4.94 5.27 -3.79
CA PRO A 132 -4.11 4.26 -4.43
C PRO A 132 -4.14 2.90 -3.71
N PHE A 133 -4.40 2.93 -2.39
CA PHE A 133 -4.49 1.71 -1.58
C PHE A 133 -5.85 1.06 -1.72
N ALA A 134 -6.91 1.86 -1.83
CA ALA A 134 -8.28 1.38 -1.99
C ALA A 134 -8.62 0.89 -3.40
N LEU A 135 -8.05 1.53 -4.43
CA LEU A 135 -8.44 1.31 -5.83
C LEU A 135 -7.59 0.24 -6.53
N ASN A 136 -6.41 -0.08 -6.03
CA ASN A 136 -5.50 -1.00 -6.69
C ASN A 136 -5.32 -2.30 -5.92
N ILE A 137 -4.98 -3.34 -6.66
CA ILE A 137 -4.50 -4.60 -6.11
C ILE A 137 -3.03 -4.43 -5.73
N TRP A 138 -2.64 -4.92 -4.56
CA TRP A 138 -1.27 -4.83 -4.06
C TRP A 138 -0.55 -6.16 -4.13
N SER A 139 0.76 -6.13 -4.35
CA SER A 139 1.61 -7.29 -4.19
C SER A 139 3.00 -6.87 -3.77
N PHE A 140 3.75 -7.82 -3.23
CA PHE A 140 5.10 -7.59 -2.74
C PHE A 140 6.01 -8.69 -3.26
N GLU A 141 7.25 -8.34 -3.55
CA GLU A 141 8.29 -9.29 -3.97
C GLU A 141 8.45 -10.45 -2.99
N SER A 142 8.30 -10.18 -1.69
CA SER A 142 8.27 -11.21 -0.65
C SER A 142 7.61 -10.67 0.63
N HIS A 143 7.27 -11.58 1.54
CA HIS A 143 6.83 -11.22 2.89
C HIS A 143 7.85 -10.37 3.65
N ALA A 144 9.15 -10.61 3.44
CA ALA A 144 10.21 -9.82 4.07
C ALA A 144 10.19 -8.36 3.59
N VAL A 145 9.89 -8.11 2.31
CA VAL A 145 9.74 -6.76 1.75
C VAL A 145 8.50 -6.08 2.34
N MET A 146 7.38 -6.80 2.43
CA MET A 146 6.15 -6.30 3.03
C MET A 146 6.33 -5.94 4.50
N GLU A 147 6.90 -6.84 5.31
CA GLU A 147 7.19 -6.63 6.73
C GLU A 147 8.15 -5.46 6.93
N ARG A 148 9.19 -5.37 6.09
CA ARG A 148 10.13 -4.25 6.15
C ARG A 148 9.43 -2.92 5.86
N LEU A 149 8.61 -2.85 4.81
CA LEU A 149 7.93 -1.62 4.40
C LEU A 149 6.91 -1.15 5.45
N VAL A 150 6.05 -2.06 5.89
CA VAL A 150 4.86 -1.76 6.71
C VAL A 150 5.22 -1.68 8.19
N ILE A 151 5.93 -2.69 8.71
CA ILE A 151 6.19 -2.81 10.15
C ILE A 151 7.51 -2.12 10.51
N LYS A 152 8.62 -2.51 9.87
CA LYS A 152 9.95 -2.01 10.26
C LYS A 152 10.14 -0.55 9.89
N GLU A 153 9.77 -0.14 8.68
CA GLU A 153 9.96 1.23 8.21
C GLU A 153 8.74 2.12 8.39
N ASP A 154 7.55 1.57 8.66
CA ASP A 154 6.30 2.31 8.88
C ASP A 154 6.04 3.31 7.73
N ARG A 155 6.24 2.84 6.49
CA ARG A 155 6.04 3.69 5.31
C ARG A 155 4.56 3.84 4.94
N PHE A 156 3.72 2.88 5.33
CA PHE A 156 2.27 3.00 5.20
C PHE A 156 1.65 3.46 6.52
N SER A 157 0.77 4.46 6.45
CA SER A 157 -0.04 4.84 7.61
C SER A 157 -1.11 3.78 7.89
N LYS A 158 -1.67 3.78 9.11
CA LYS A 158 -2.75 2.85 9.45
C LYS A 158 -3.97 3.00 8.53
N ALA A 159 -4.26 4.22 8.09
CA ALA A 159 -5.35 4.49 7.15
C ALA A 159 -5.05 3.86 5.77
N GLN A 160 -3.81 3.95 5.31
CA GLN A 160 -3.37 3.32 4.06
C GLN A 160 -3.43 1.80 4.13
N CYS A 161 -2.96 1.18 5.21
CA CYS A 161 -3.06 -0.27 5.37
C CYS A 161 -4.52 -0.75 5.43
N ARG A 162 -5.40 -0.02 6.12
CA ARG A 162 -6.84 -0.33 6.20
C ARG A 162 -7.59 -0.11 4.91
N ALA A 163 -7.02 0.65 3.97
CA ALA A 163 -7.66 0.87 2.69
C ALA A 163 -7.36 -0.22 1.68
N VAL A 164 -6.30 -1.01 1.88
CA VAL A 164 -6.01 -2.16 1.00
C VAL A 164 -7.11 -3.21 1.17
N ARG A 165 -7.85 -3.44 0.09
CA ARG A 165 -8.93 -4.45 0.01
C ARG A 165 -8.53 -5.72 -0.70
N ALA A 166 -7.61 -5.63 -1.67
CA ALA A 166 -7.18 -6.75 -2.49
C ALA A 166 -5.65 -6.85 -2.53
N MET A 167 -5.13 -8.07 -2.40
CA MET A 167 -3.69 -8.32 -2.43
C MET A 167 -3.36 -9.67 -3.07
N TYR A 168 -2.25 -9.75 -3.80
CA TYR A 168 -1.57 -11.00 -4.12
C TYR A 168 -0.50 -11.29 -3.06
N ALA A 169 -0.49 -12.52 -2.57
CA ALA A 169 0.56 -13.03 -1.70
C ALA A 169 1.00 -14.44 -2.13
N GLU A 170 2.28 -14.77 -1.92
CA GLU A 170 2.78 -16.10 -2.31
C GLU A 170 2.20 -17.17 -1.38
N THR A 171 2.00 -16.81 -0.11
CA THR A 171 1.40 -17.64 0.93
C THR A 171 0.49 -16.79 1.83
N LEU A 172 -0.19 -17.42 2.79
CA LEU A 172 -0.98 -16.69 3.79
C LEU A 172 -0.13 -15.65 4.54
N LEU A 173 -0.75 -14.50 4.83
CA LEU A 173 -0.05 -13.42 5.51
C LEU A 173 0.34 -13.83 6.95
N PRO A 174 1.57 -13.54 7.39
CA PRO A 174 1.94 -13.67 8.80
C PRO A 174 1.01 -12.84 9.69
N VAL A 175 0.74 -13.32 10.91
CA VAL A 175 -0.22 -12.69 11.86
C VAL A 175 -0.01 -11.18 12.04
N ALA A 176 1.25 -10.72 12.09
CA ALA A 176 1.55 -9.30 12.23
C ALA A 176 1.13 -8.46 11.00
N LEU A 177 1.24 -9.03 9.80
CA LEU A 177 0.85 -8.39 8.55
C LEU A 177 -0.66 -8.46 8.34
N ASP A 178 -1.28 -9.60 8.65
CA ASP A 178 -2.75 -9.74 8.65
C ASP A 178 -3.41 -8.70 9.59
N LYS A 179 -2.86 -8.51 10.79
CA LYS A 179 -3.28 -7.45 11.73
C LYS A 179 -3.04 -6.03 11.21
N ALA A 180 -2.05 -5.82 10.35
CA ALA A 180 -1.81 -4.51 9.76
C ALA A 180 -2.85 -4.20 8.66
N PHE A 181 -3.26 -5.21 7.91
CA PHE A 181 -4.20 -5.12 6.79
C PHE A 181 -5.59 -5.70 7.14
N LEU A 182 -6.23 -5.12 8.15
CA LEU A 182 -7.49 -5.63 8.72
C LEU A 182 -8.66 -5.74 7.74
N ASN A 183 -8.63 -5.00 6.63
CA ASN A 183 -9.75 -4.88 5.68
C ASN A 183 -9.47 -5.58 4.34
N ILE A 184 -8.51 -6.50 4.28
CA ILE A 184 -8.36 -7.32 3.08
C ILE A 184 -9.61 -8.20 2.94
N GLU A 185 -10.30 -8.00 1.81
CA GLU A 185 -11.47 -8.74 1.40
C GLU A 185 -11.08 -9.90 0.49
N THR A 186 -10.09 -9.69 -0.39
CA THR A 186 -9.62 -10.69 -1.35
C THR A 186 -8.10 -10.87 -1.25
N LEU A 187 -7.67 -12.11 -1.00
CA LEU A 187 -6.28 -12.52 -1.05
C LEU A 187 -6.10 -13.55 -2.17
N MET A 188 -5.25 -13.25 -3.14
CA MET A 188 -4.94 -14.12 -4.27
C MET A 188 -3.60 -14.79 -4.01
N LEU A 189 -3.62 -16.11 -3.84
CA LEU A 189 -2.43 -16.89 -3.55
C LEU A 189 -1.73 -17.36 -4.82
N SER A 190 -0.41 -17.53 -4.73
CA SER A 190 0.38 -18.31 -5.70
C SER A 190 -0.30 -19.66 -5.92
N GLY A 191 -0.60 -20.01 -7.17
CA GLY A 191 -1.38 -21.21 -7.51
C GLY A 191 -2.88 -20.98 -7.80
N ARG A 192 -3.30 -19.72 -8.02
CA ARG A 192 -4.66 -19.32 -8.46
C ARG A 192 -5.79 -19.52 -7.43
N THR A 193 -5.44 -19.79 -6.18
CA THR A 193 -6.43 -19.86 -5.10
C THR A 193 -6.84 -18.46 -4.70
N ARG A 194 -8.14 -18.15 -4.85
CA ARG A 194 -8.72 -16.91 -4.36
C ARG A 194 -9.35 -17.16 -3.01
N LEU A 195 -8.84 -16.48 -2.00
CA LEU A 195 -9.41 -16.45 -0.67
C LEU A 195 -10.25 -15.18 -0.50
N ILE A 196 -11.51 -15.35 -0.17
CA ILE A 196 -12.40 -14.24 0.17
C ILE A 196 -12.64 -14.27 1.67
N ARG A 197 -12.45 -13.13 2.32
CA ARG A 197 -12.71 -12.99 3.75
C ARG A 197 -14.21 -13.01 3.96
N LYS A 198 -14.72 -13.95 4.76
CA LYS A 198 -16.13 -13.93 5.13
C LYS A 198 -16.42 -12.70 6.01
N PRO A 199 -17.53 -11.98 5.78
CA PRO A 199 -18.04 -11.09 6.81
C PRO A 199 -18.31 -11.92 8.07
N PRO A 200 -18.17 -11.35 9.28
CA PRO A 200 -18.63 -12.03 10.47
C PRO A 200 -20.11 -12.37 10.25
N GLU A 201 -20.45 -13.66 10.27
CA GLU A 201 -21.84 -14.09 10.28
C GLU A 201 -22.47 -13.44 11.52
N ASP A 202 -23.48 -12.60 11.29
CA ASP A 202 -24.29 -12.02 12.35
C ASP A 202 -25.04 -13.21 12.97
N THR A 203 -24.45 -13.82 14.00
CA THR A 203 -25.11 -14.83 14.81
C THR A 203 -26.19 -14.11 15.60
N GLY A 204 -27.34 -13.92 14.95
CA GLY A 204 -28.59 -13.69 15.63
C GLY A 204 -28.92 -14.95 16.43
N GLU A 205 -28.36 -15.06 17.63
CA GLU A 205 -28.72 -16.11 18.58
C GLU A 205 -29.59 -15.49 19.68
N LYS A 206 -30.90 -15.58 19.46
CA LYS A 206 -31.88 -15.69 20.54
C LYS A 206 -31.85 -17.15 21.02
N ASP A 207 -31.56 -17.31 22.30
CA ASP A 207 -31.98 -18.35 23.23
C ASP A 207 -31.98 -19.84 22.79
N GLY A 208 -31.12 -20.63 23.43
CA GLY A 208 -31.54 -21.91 24.02
C GLY A 208 -30.80 -23.19 23.61
N ALA A 209 -30.23 -23.84 24.64
CA ALA A 209 -29.93 -25.27 24.78
C ALA A 209 -28.49 -25.78 24.50
N ALA A 210 -27.98 -26.45 25.54
CA ALA A 210 -26.67 -27.07 25.75
C ALA A 210 -26.31 -28.23 24.79
N THR A 211 -25.02 -28.36 24.42
CA THR A 211 -24.13 -29.48 24.85
C THR A 211 -22.69 -29.34 24.31
N CYS A 212 -21.73 -29.29 25.25
CA CYS A 212 -20.38 -29.90 25.28
C CYS A 212 -19.31 -29.73 24.15
N PRO A 213 -18.01 -29.89 24.50
CA PRO A 213 -16.95 -28.99 24.03
C PRO A 213 -15.90 -29.67 23.14
N HIS A 214 -15.53 -29.02 22.04
CA HIS A 214 -14.12 -28.82 21.69
C HIS A 214 -14.03 -27.70 20.64
N ALA A 215 -13.21 -26.71 21.00
CA ALA A 215 -12.93 -25.43 20.36
C ALA A 215 -12.78 -25.44 18.81
N PRO A 216 -12.95 -24.28 18.17
CA PRO A 216 -11.76 -23.44 18.01
C PRO A 216 -11.97 -22.01 18.53
N ARG A 217 -11.36 -21.73 19.70
CA ARG A 217 -10.97 -20.38 20.08
C ARG A 217 -9.73 -20.05 19.29
N PHE A 218 -9.87 -19.31 18.19
CA PHE A 218 -8.97 -18.23 17.80
C PHE A 218 -9.69 -17.45 16.70
N GLY A 219 -10.03 -16.19 16.99
CA GLY A 219 -10.56 -15.26 15.99
C GLY A 219 -9.49 -14.95 14.95
N LEU A 220 -9.36 -15.83 13.97
CA LEU A 220 -8.74 -15.61 12.67
C LEU A 220 -9.89 -15.60 11.68
N ALA A 221 -9.95 -14.58 10.82
CA ALA A 221 -11.03 -14.46 9.84
C ALA A 221 -11.18 -15.77 9.05
N SER A 222 -12.42 -16.23 8.90
CA SER A 222 -12.71 -17.41 8.08
C SER A 222 -12.53 -17.02 6.61
N TRP A 223 -11.62 -17.70 5.93
CA TRP A 223 -11.36 -17.52 4.50
C TRP A 223 -12.12 -18.59 3.73
N GLU A 224 -12.93 -18.17 2.76
CA GLU A 224 -13.57 -19.08 1.83
C GLU A 224 -12.70 -19.22 0.58
N VAL A 225 -12.36 -20.46 0.24
CA VAL A 225 -11.75 -20.78 -1.05
C VAL A 225 -12.85 -20.70 -2.12
N ARG A 226 -12.70 -19.81 -3.09
CA ARG A 226 -13.54 -19.82 -4.28
C ARG A 226 -12.77 -20.27 -5.50
N SER A 227 -13.49 -20.87 -6.45
CA SER A 227 -12.97 -21.36 -7.72
C SER A 227 -12.07 -20.32 -8.42
N PRO A 228 -11.09 -20.76 -9.23
CA PRO A 228 -10.17 -19.86 -9.91
C PRO A 228 -10.92 -18.81 -10.73
N TRP A 229 -10.49 -17.54 -10.64
CA TRP A 229 -11.11 -16.43 -11.40
C TRP A 229 -10.77 -16.45 -12.90
N TRP A 230 -10.04 -17.45 -13.37
CA TRP A 230 -9.65 -17.59 -14.76
C TRP A 230 -10.74 -18.39 -15.47
N PRO A 231 -11.39 -17.86 -16.54
CA PRO A 231 -11.96 -18.77 -17.51
C PRO A 231 -10.80 -19.64 -18.04
N GLU A 232 -10.97 -20.95 -18.02
CA GLU A 232 -10.08 -21.87 -18.73
C GLU A 232 -9.90 -21.30 -20.14
N GLN A 233 -8.66 -20.96 -20.52
CA GLN A 233 -8.37 -20.70 -21.91
C GLN A 233 -8.61 -22.02 -22.64
N LYS A 234 -9.70 -22.06 -23.42
CA LYS A 234 -9.90 -23.05 -24.46
C LYS A 234 -8.93 -22.80 -25.61
#